data_AF-A0A2N0X9F6-F1
#
_entry.id   AF-A0A2N0X9F6-F1
#
_cell.length_a   1.000
_cell.length_b   1.000
_cell.length_c   1.000
_cell.angle_alpha   90.00
_cell.angle_beta   90.00
_cell.angle_gamma   90.00
#
_symmetry.space_group_name_H-M   'P 1'
#
loop_
_entity.id
_entity.type
_entity.pdbx_description
1 polymer ?
#
loop_
_entity_poly.entity_id
_entity_poly.type
_entity_poly.pdbx_seq_one_letter_code
_entity_poly.pdbx_strand_id
1 'polypeptide(L)'
;MSLYPKITKARRKHLAAHPFDPAKNAIPCYDGAGMPSGFMTMPDMGEMQILAMRLGMEYLAIAHDEDAVEDWIHTTMGLAGSPDLNGIMLVNVLRGIAPIIAARQATDRDTAARALYESLAVEAWEKDFTDLPDAA
;
A
#
# COMPACT_ATOMS: atom_id res chain seq x y z
N MET A 1 -21.36 -0.90 -4.25
CA MET A 1 -20.88 0.24 -5.10
C MET A 1 -19.97 1.06 -4.19
N SER A 2 -18.68 1.21 -4.49
CA SER A 2 -17.70 1.78 -3.55
C SER A 2 -18.08 3.21 -3.14
N LEU A 3 -18.08 3.48 -1.83
CA LEU A 3 -18.28 4.82 -1.25
C LEU A 3 -17.12 5.78 -1.58
N TYR A 4 -16.00 5.27 -2.11
CA TYR A 4 -14.80 6.03 -2.50
C TYR A 4 -14.42 5.77 -3.97
N PRO A 5 -15.28 6.19 -4.93
CA PRO A 5 -15.09 5.87 -6.34
C PRO A 5 -13.85 6.54 -6.93
N LYS A 6 -13.42 7.69 -6.40
CA LYS A 6 -12.21 8.40 -6.85
C LYS A 6 -10.95 7.63 -6.51
N ILE A 7 -10.82 7.19 -5.26
CA ILE A 7 -9.68 6.39 -4.80
C ILE A 7 -9.62 5.07 -5.59
N THR A 8 -10.75 4.39 -5.73
CA THR A 8 -10.84 3.14 -6.51
C THR A 8 -10.40 3.33 -7.96
N LYS A 9 -10.83 4.41 -8.60
CA LYS A 9 -10.46 4.74 -9.99
C LYS A 9 -8.97 5.06 -10.12
N ALA A 10 -8.43 5.87 -9.21
CA ALA A 10 -7.01 6.24 -9.21
C ALA A 10 -6.11 5.02 -8.99
N ARG A 11 -6.42 4.16 -8.01
CA ARG A 11 -5.72 2.91 -7.76
C ARG A 11 -5.71 1.99 -8.98
N ARG A 12 -6.89 1.74 -9.58
CA ARG A 12 -7.00 0.89 -10.78
C ARG A 12 -6.18 1.43 -11.95
N LYS A 13 -6.23 2.75 -12.17
CA LYS A 13 -5.42 3.40 -13.21
C LYS A 13 -3.92 3.21 -12.95
N HIS A 14 -3.48 3.43 -11.70
CA HIS A 14 -2.08 3.27 -11.33
C HIS A 14 -1.58 1.84 -11.53
N LEU A 15 -2.29 0.85 -10.98
CA LEU A 15 -1.91 -0.56 -11.07
C LEU A 15 -1.95 -1.11 -12.51
N ALA A 16 -2.77 -0.52 -13.38
CA ALA A 16 -2.76 -0.85 -14.81
C ALA A 16 -1.52 -0.31 -15.54
N ALA A 17 -1.02 0.86 -15.12
CA ALA A 17 0.20 1.46 -15.68
C ALA A 17 1.48 0.89 -15.07
N HIS A 18 1.43 0.54 -13.79
CA HIS A 18 2.54 0.06 -12.97
C HIS A 18 2.15 -1.26 -12.30
N PRO A 19 2.07 -2.36 -13.07
CA PRO A 19 1.70 -3.66 -12.51
C PRO A 19 2.75 -4.10 -11.49
N PHE A 20 2.27 -4.57 -10.34
CA PHE A 20 3.13 -5.11 -9.29
C PHE A 20 3.13 -6.63 -9.37
N ASP A 21 4.32 -7.22 -9.38
CA ASP A 21 4.51 -8.66 -9.30
C ASP A 21 5.19 -9.02 -7.97
N PRO A 22 4.46 -9.59 -6.99
CA PRO A 22 5.03 -9.99 -5.72
C PRO A 22 6.03 -11.15 -5.82
N ALA A 23 6.11 -11.83 -6.98
CA ALA A 23 7.03 -12.93 -7.24
C ALA A 23 8.18 -12.55 -8.19
N LYS A 24 8.35 -11.26 -8.50
CA LYS A 24 9.32 -10.74 -9.48
C LYS A 24 10.76 -11.18 -9.20
N ASN A 25 11.17 -11.24 -7.95
CA ASN A 25 12.53 -11.65 -7.58
C ASN A 25 12.52 -13.06 -6.98
N ALA A 26 13.54 -13.87 -7.34
CA ALA A 26 13.77 -15.18 -6.75
C ALA A 26 15.16 -15.23 -6.13
N ILE A 27 15.24 -15.60 -4.85
CA ILE A 27 16.48 -15.74 -4.11
C ILE A 27 16.73 -17.23 -3.86
N PRO A 28 17.93 -17.77 -4.14
CA PRO A 28 18.25 -19.16 -3.84
C PRO A 28 18.21 -19.41 -2.33
N CYS A 29 17.54 -20.49 -1.93
CA CYS A 29 17.47 -20.95 -0.56
C CYS A 29 18.47 -22.07 -0.31
N TYR A 30 18.95 -22.17 0.93
CA TYR A 30 19.81 -23.24 1.39
C TYR A 30 19.19 -23.91 2.63
N ASP A 31 19.34 -25.22 2.75
CA ASP A 31 18.93 -25.96 3.94
C ASP A 31 19.90 -25.76 5.11
N GLY A 32 19.61 -26.39 6.26
CA GLY A 32 20.48 -26.32 7.45
C GLY A 32 21.88 -26.92 7.26
N ALA A 33 22.12 -27.67 6.18
CA ALA A 33 23.42 -28.21 5.80
C ALA A 33 24.13 -27.35 4.73
N GLY A 34 23.53 -26.25 4.29
CA GLY A 34 24.06 -25.37 3.24
C GLY A 34 23.83 -25.89 1.82
N MET A 35 22.97 -26.89 1.63
CA MET A 35 22.64 -27.42 0.32
C MET A 35 21.48 -26.63 -0.32
N PRO A 36 21.47 -26.43 -1.64
CA PRO A 36 20.37 -25.73 -2.31
C PRO A 36 19.00 -26.38 -2.02
N SER A 37 18.05 -25.59 -1.52
CA SER A 37 16.71 -26.02 -1.09
C SER A 37 15.60 -25.31 -1.88
N GLY A 38 15.86 -24.98 -3.14
CA GLY A 38 14.93 -24.28 -4.02
C GLY A 38 15.09 -22.75 -3.97
N PHE A 39 14.03 -22.03 -4.31
CA PHE A 39 14.02 -20.57 -4.38
C PHE A 39 12.89 -20.00 -3.51
N MET A 40 13.19 -18.93 -2.77
CA MET A 40 12.21 -18.06 -2.15
C MET A 40 11.93 -16.91 -3.10
N THR A 41 10.67 -16.73 -3.48
CA THR A 41 10.24 -15.54 -4.21
C THR A 41 10.08 -14.39 -3.23
N MET A 42 10.72 -13.25 -3.53
CA MET A 42 10.59 -12.01 -2.80
C MET A 42 10.02 -10.93 -3.72
N PRO A 43 9.13 -10.07 -3.21
CA PRO A 43 8.67 -8.91 -3.98
C PRO A 43 9.84 -7.95 -4.19
N ASP A 44 9.70 -7.05 -5.16
CA ASP A 44 10.48 -5.82 -5.14
C ASP A 44 10.09 -5.01 -3.89
N MET A 45 10.99 -4.97 -2.90
CA MET A 45 10.72 -4.31 -1.62
C MET A 45 10.54 -2.80 -1.77
N GLY A 46 11.17 -2.17 -2.78
CA GLY A 46 11.01 -0.75 -3.06
C GLY A 46 9.61 -0.45 -3.61
N GLU A 47 9.17 -1.23 -4.60
CA GLU A 47 7.81 -1.12 -5.16
C GLU A 47 6.74 -1.43 -4.10
N MET A 48 6.95 -2.48 -3.29
CA MET A 48 6.03 -2.85 -2.22
C MET A 48 5.91 -1.75 -1.16
N GLN A 49 7.02 -1.08 -0.81
CA GLN A 49 6.99 0.06 0.11
C GLN A 49 6.20 1.23 -0.46
N ILE A 50 6.38 1.55 -1.74
CA ILE A 50 5.63 2.62 -2.42
C ILE A 50 4.12 2.29 -2.39
N LEU A 51 3.74 1.07 -2.77
CA LEU A 51 2.33 0.64 -2.72
C LEU A 51 1.76 0.69 -1.30
N ALA A 52 2.54 0.24 -0.31
CA ALA A 52 2.13 0.30 1.09
C ALA A 52 1.90 1.74 1.57
N MET A 53 2.71 2.71 1.14
CA MET A 53 2.46 4.13 1.44
C MET A 53 1.15 4.64 0.82
N ARG A 54 0.87 4.27 -0.44
CA ARG A 54 -0.39 4.65 -1.12
C ARG A 54 -1.60 4.06 -0.41
N LEU A 55 -1.52 2.77 -0.05
CA LEU A 55 -2.54 2.05 0.72
C LEU A 55 -2.74 2.65 2.11
N GLY A 56 -1.69 3.18 2.74
CA GLY A 56 -1.78 3.90 4.01
C GLY A 56 -2.59 5.19 3.89
N MET A 57 -2.30 6.02 2.90
CA MET A 57 -3.07 7.24 2.68
C MET A 57 -4.55 6.93 2.38
N GLU A 58 -4.81 5.85 1.64
CA GLU A 58 -6.16 5.34 1.44
C GLU A 58 -6.83 4.91 2.76
N TYR A 59 -6.13 4.16 3.61
CA TYR A 59 -6.67 3.72 4.91
C TYR A 59 -7.12 4.91 5.77
N LEU A 60 -6.33 5.99 5.82
CA LEU A 60 -6.69 7.22 6.56
C LEU A 60 -8.00 7.84 6.06
N ALA A 61 -8.33 7.70 4.77
CA ALA A 61 -9.56 8.24 4.19
C ALA A 61 -10.80 7.39 4.47
N ILE A 62 -10.63 6.11 4.81
CA ILE A 62 -11.71 5.13 4.91
C ILE A 62 -11.84 4.51 6.30
N ALA A 63 -10.93 4.78 7.25
CA ALA A 63 -10.85 4.08 8.53
C ALA A 63 -12.12 4.14 9.40
N HIS A 64 -13.01 5.12 9.17
CA HIS A 64 -14.31 5.23 9.85
C HIS A 64 -15.43 4.41 9.19
N ASP A 65 -15.14 3.69 8.11
CA ASP A 65 -16.11 2.98 7.26
C ASP A 65 -15.72 1.49 7.16
N GLU A 66 -16.42 0.65 7.92
CA GLU A 66 -16.07 -0.76 8.11
C GLU A 66 -16.11 -1.56 6.81
N ASP A 67 -17.15 -1.37 5.99
CA ASP A 67 -17.29 -2.03 4.68
C ASP A 67 -16.13 -1.64 3.74
N ALA A 68 -15.74 -0.36 3.75
CA ALA A 68 -14.62 0.11 2.95
C ALA A 68 -13.27 -0.44 3.43
N VAL A 69 -13.09 -0.59 4.74
CA VAL A 69 -11.90 -1.22 5.32
C VAL A 69 -11.83 -2.71 4.95
N GLU A 70 -12.94 -3.43 4.94
CA GLU A 70 -12.97 -4.83 4.50
C GLU A 70 -12.56 -4.97 3.02
N ASP A 71 -13.12 -4.15 2.13
CA ASP A 71 -12.73 -4.09 0.72
C ASP A 71 -11.24 -3.73 0.54
N TRP A 72 -10.72 -2.86 1.40
CA TRP A 72 -9.31 -2.49 1.42
C TRP A 72 -8.43 -3.66 1.85
N ILE A 73 -8.80 -4.43 2.88
CA ILE A 73 -8.08 -5.65 3.28
C ILE A 73 -8.03 -6.66 2.12
N HIS A 74 -9.16 -6.88 1.44
CA HIS A 74 -9.18 -7.76 0.26
C HIS A 74 -8.27 -7.23 -0.85
N THR A 75 -8.18 -5.91 -1.02
CA THR A 75 -7.25 -5.28 -1.97
C THR A 75 -5.79 -5.54 -1.58
N THR A 76 -5.41 -5.35 -0.31
CA THR A 76 -4.01 -5.60 0.12
C THR A 76 -3.63 -7.07 -0.05
N MET A 77 -4.55 -7.98 0.30
CA MET A 77 -4.34 -9.42 0.12
C MET A 77 -4.17 -9.80 -1.36
N GLY A 78 -4.99 -9.23 -2.24
CA GLY A 78 -4.88 -9.44 -3.68
C GLY A 78 -3.57 -8.93 -4.28
N LEU A 79 -3.07 -7.79 -3.81
CA LEU A 79 -1.78 -7.24 -4.24
C LEU A 79 -0.59 -8.04 -3.71
N ALA A 80 -0.66 -8.51 -2.47
CA ALA A 80 0.43 -9.25 -1.85
C ALA A 80 0.57 -10.67 -2.38
N GLY A 81 -0.51 -11.32 -2.82
CA GLY A 81 -0.51 -12.66 -3.42
C GLY A 81 -0.25 -13.81 -2.44
N SER A 82 0.20 -13.53 -1.20
CA SER A 82 0.33 -14.53 -0.12
C SER A 82 0.13 -13.91 1.27
N PRO A 83 -0.21 -14.71 2.30
CA PRO A 83 -0.37 -14.21 3.67
C PRO A 83 0.89 -13.57 4.23
N ASP A 84 2.06 -14.15 3.97
CA ASP A 84 3.34 -13.66 4.48
C ASP A 84 3.67 -12.26 3.92
N LEU A 85 3.50 -12.10 2.61
CA LEU A 85 3.71 -10.82 1.94
C LEU A 85 2.65 -9.79 2.32
N ASN A 86 1.42 -10.22 2.61
CA ASN A 86 0.37 -9.32 3.09
C ASN A 86 0.72 -8.79 4.48
N GLY A 87 1.26 -9.63 5.36
CA GLY A 87 1.79 -9.19 6.65
C GLY A 87 2.88 -8.12 6.50
N ILE A 88 3.84 -8.35 5.61
CA ILE A 88 4.91 -7.37 5.31
C ILE A 88 4.33 -6.07 4.73
N MET A 89 3.37 -6.16 3.80
CA MET A 89 2.72 -5.00 3.20
C MET A 89 1.98 -4.17 4.26
N LEU A 90 1.18 -4.80 5.12
CA LEU A 90 0.43 -4.13 6.18
C LEU A 90 1.33 -3.48 7.24
N VAL A 91 2.44 -4.12 7.60
CA VAL A 91 3.45 -3.50 8.48
C VAL A 91 3.99 -2.22 7.87
N ASN A 92 4.29 -2.22 6.57
CA ASN A 92 4.75 -1.02 5.88
C ASN A 92 3.66 0.05 5.80
N VAL A 93 2.40 -0.32 5.54
CA VAL A 93 1.24 0.58 5.56
C VAL A 93 1.19 1.32 6.90
N LEU A 94 1.15 0.58 8.01
CA LEU A 94 1.04 1.15 9.35
C LEU A 94 2.23 2.03 9.70
N ARG A 95 3.46 1.59 9.34
CA ARG A 95 4.67 2.40 9.53
C ARG A 95 4.58 3.74 8.79
N GLY A 96 3.99 3.76 7.60
CA GLY A 96 3.83 4.98 6.80
C GLY A 96 2.88 6.00 7.42
N ILE A 97 1.80 5.53 8.04
CA ILE A 97 0.72 6.40 8.54
C ILE A 97 0.78 6.66 10.04
N ALA A 98 1.55 5.88 10.81
CA ALA A 98 1.67 6.06 12.26
C ALA A 98 1.99 7.50 12.69
N PRO A 99 2.90 8.25 12.01
CA PRO A 99 3.14 9.66 12.35
C PRO A 99 1.93 10.56 12.11
N ILE A 100 1.14 10.28 11.06
CA ILE A 100 -0.06 11.04 10.72
C ILE A 100 -1.15 10.78 11.76
N ILE A 101 -1.37 9.50 12.10
CA ILE A 101 -2.32 9.10 13.15
C ILE A 101 -1.96 9.81 14.45
N ALA A 102 -0.70 9.73 14.89
CA ALA A 102 -0.25 10.36 16.12
C ALA A 102 -0.42 11.89 16.13
N ALA A 103 -0.19 12.56 15.00
CA ALA A 103 -0.31 14.01 14.89
C ALA A 103 -1.77 14.50 14.79
N ARG A 104 -2.69 13.66 14.31
CA ARG A 104 -4.04 14.08 13.90
C ARG A 104 -5.16 13.56 14.80
N GLN A 105 -4.91 12.52 15.59
CA GLN A 105 -5.91 11.87 16.46
C GLN A 105 -6.64 12.81 17.43
N ALA A 106 -6.01 13.93 17.80
CA ALA A 106 -6.56 14.88 18.78
C ALA A 106 -7.24 16.12 18.15
N THR A 107 -7.10 16.35 16.84
CA THR A 107 -7.41 17.65 16.23
C THR A 107 -8.41 17.60 15.08
N ASP A 108 -8.60 16.43 14.48
CA ASP A 108 -9.47 16.30 13.32
C ASP A 108 -10.95 16.24 13.72
N ARG A 109 -11.75 17.11 13.12
CA ARG A 109 -13.22 17.04 13.17
C ARG A 109 -13.72 16.37 11.88
N ASP A 110 -14.62 15.40 12.03
CA ASP A 110 -14.93 14.33 11.06
C ASP A 110 -15.04 14.74 9.58
N THR A 111 -15.67 15.87 9.26
CA THR A 111 -16.02 16.18 7.86
C THR A 111 -14.89 16.83 7.07
N ALA A 112 -14.15 17.77 7.65
CA ALA A 112 -13.06 18.47 6.97
C ALA A 112 -11.81 17.59 6.83
N ALA A 113 -11.55 16.75 7.83
CA ALA A 113 -10.46 15.78 7.82
C ALA A 113 -10.68 14.70 6.76
N ARG A 114 -11.91 14.18 6.64
CA ARG A 114 -12.25 13.15 5.65
C ARG A 114 -12.03 13.61 4.21
N ALA A 115 -12.46 14.82 3.87
CA ALA A 115 -12.25 15.38 2.53
C ALA A 115 -10.75 15.57 2.21
N LEU A 116 -9.96 15.99 3.19
CA LEU A 116 -8.52 16.11 3.08
C LEU A 116 -7.85 14.74 2.88
N TYR A 117 -8.23 13.73 3.65
CA TYR A 117 -7.64 12.39 3.51
C TYR A 117 -8.02 11.74 2.19
N GLU A 118 -9.26 11.91 1.72
CA GLU A 118 -9.66 11.44 0.41
C GLU A 118 -8.84 12.11 -0.71
N SER A 119 -8.60 13.43 -0.64
CA SER A 119 -7.77 14.11 -1.64
C SER A 119 -6.32 13.64 -1.60
N LEU A 120 -5.74 13.49 -0.40
CA LEU A 120 -4.38 12.98 -0.23
C LEU A 120 -4.25 11.54 -0.71
N ALA A 121 -5.26 10.70 -0.52
CA ALA A 121 -5.29 9.33 -1.03
C ALA A 121 -5.32 9.29 -2.57
N VAL A 122 -6.15 10.15 -3.19
CA VAL A 122 -6.20 10.27 -4.66
C VAL A 122 -4.85 10.76 -5.19
N GLU A 123 -4.30 11.83 -4.63
CA GLU A 123 -2.97 12.35 -5.02
C GLU A 123 -1.89 11.30 -4.83
N ALA A 124 -1.93 10.55 -3.73
CA ALA A 124 -0.98 9.48 -3.46
C ALA A 124 -1.05 8.38 -4.52
N TRP A 125 -2.20 8.12 -5.16
CA TRP A 125 -2.33 7.16 -6.27
C TRP A 125 -2.02 7.76 -7.65
N GLU A 126 -2.25 9.07 -7.84
CA GLU A 126 -2.03 9.75 -9.11
C GLU A 126 -0.58 10.21 -9.32
N LYS A 127 0.17 10.47 -8.24
CA LYS A 127 1.55 10.92 -8.33
C LYS A 127 2.47 9.80 -8.80
N ASP A 128 3.25 10.07 -9.84
CA ASP A 128 4.42 9.25 -10.18
C ASP A 128 5.62 9.75 -9.41
N PHE A 129 6.22 8.86 -8.61
CA PHE A 129 7.42 9.17 -7.82
C PHE A 129 8.71 9.02 -8.65
N THR A 130 8.59 8.54 -9.89
CA THR A 130 9.66 8.42 -10.89
C THR A 130 10.00 9.71 -11.61
N ASP A 131 9.12 10.73 -11.53
CA ASP A 131 9.32 12.07 -12.13
C ASP A 131 10.03 13.05 -11.17
N LEU A 132 10.62 12.56 -10.08
CA LEU A 132 11.46 13.41 -9.24
C LEU A 132 12.76 13.68 -10.02
N PRO A 133 13.10 14.96 -10.31
CA PRO A 133 14.38 15.26 -10.94
C PRO A 133 15.48 14.64 -10.09
N ASP A 134 16.42 13.96 -10.75
CA ASP A 134 17.63 13.45 -10.11
C ASP A 134 18.15 14.55 -9.19
N ALA A 135 18.29 14.24 -7.91
CA ALA A 135 18.81 15.19 -6.93
C ALA A 135 20.20 15.63 -7.41
N ALA A 136 20.27 16.84 -7.96
CA ALA A 136 21.49 17.49 -8.43
C ALA A 136 22.42 17.84 -7.26
#